data_AF-A0A0D3IJ61-F1
#
_entry.id   AF-A0A0D3IJ61-F1
#
_cell.length_a   1.000
_cell.length_b   1.000
_cell.length_c   1.000
_cell.angle_alpha   90.00
_cell.angle_beta   90.00
_cell.angle_gamma   90.00
#
_symmetry.space_group_name_H-M   'P 1'
#
loop_
_entity.id
_entity.type
_entity.pdbx_description
1 polymer ?
#
loop_
_entity_poly.entity_id
_entity_poly.type
_entity_poly.pdbx_seq_one_letter_code
_entity_poly.pdbx_strand_id
1 'polypeptide(L)'
;MHYIKQAHAIAPHEPAVLHELGVLHYASGEYAEAADYFTRGDYDDAAREPSIFNLGHACRKMRRFDEAIEWYRLALAIAPRNASTYAALGFTHHLRGDPDGAIELYHQSLSLKPDDTFTCEMLKEALKDGGAASPLPKLAAGATPAVYGDGALSTPRRWERGENAL
;
A
#
# COMPACT_ATOMS: atom_id res chain seq x y z
N MET A 1 -5.87 -14.38 -22.64
CA MET A 1 -7.15 -14.74 -21.98
C MET A 1 -7.44 -16.24 -21.91
N HIS A 2 -7.15 -17.05 -22.94
CA HIS A 2 -7.57 -18.47 -22.96
C HIS A 2 -7.04 -19.30 -21.77
N TYR A 3 -5.74 -19.17 -21.45
CA TYR A 3 -5.09 -19.97 -20.40
C TYR A 3 -5.61 -19.67 -18.97
N ILE A 4 -5.79 -18.39 -18.61
CA ILE A 4 -6.30 -18.02 -17.27
C ILE A 4 -7.76 -18.44 -17.08
N LYS A 5 -8.60 -18.36 -18.12
CA LYS A 5 -9.99 -18.87 -18.05
C LYS A 5 -10.05 -20.39 -17.87
N GLN A 6 -9.14 -21.13 -18.50
CA GLN A 6 -9.02 -22.57 -18.29
C GLN A 6 -8.52 -22.91 -16.89
N ALA A 7 -7.53 -22.17 -16.38
CA ALA A 7 -7.03 -22.33 -15.02
C ALA A 7 -8.16 -22.10 -13.99
N HIS A 8 -8.98 -21.07 -14.19
CA HIS A 8 -10.15 -20.80 -13.34
C HIS A 8 -11.19 -21.92 -13.36
N ALA A 9 -11.38 -22.60 -14.50
CA ALA A 9 -12.29 -23.75 -14.57
C ALA A 9 -11.79 -24.96 -13.75
N ILE A 10 -10.47 -25.08 -13.56
CA ILE A 10 -9.84 -26.18 -12.80
C ILE A 10 -9.75 -25.82 -11.32
N ALA A 11 -9.41 -24.57 -11.01
CA ALA A 11 -9.25 -24.07 -9.65
C ALA A 11 -9.94 -22.70 -9.48
N PRO A 12 -11.26 -22.67 -9.24
CA PRO A 12 -12.07 -21.44 -9.30
C PRO A 12 -11.82 -20.46 -8.14
N HIS A 13 -11.20 -20.93 -7.06
CA HIS A 13 -10.90 -20.15 -5.86
C HIS A 13 -9.40 -19.95 -5.64
N GLU A 14 -8.57 -20.30 -6.62
CA GLU A 14 -7.13 -20.11 -6.49
C GLU A 14 -6.79 -18.60 -6.52
N PRO A 15 -6.19 -18.05 -5.45
CA PRO A 15 -6.02 -16.61 -5.31
C PRO A 15 -5.21 -15.97 -6.46
N ALA A 16 -4.16 -16.63 -6.95
CA ALA A 16 -3.35 -16.07 -8.04
C ALA A 16 -4.16 -15.97 -9.35
N VAL A 17 -4.96 -16.98 -9.69
CA VAL A 17 -5.86 -16.97 -10.85
C VAL A 17 -6.91 -15.88 -10.71
N LEU A 18 -7.49 -15.70 -9.51
CA LEU A 18 -8.45 -14.62 -9.25
C LEU A 18 -7.78 -13.24 -9.40
N HIS A 19 -6.57 -13.06 -8.90
CA HIS A 19 -5.80 -11.83 -9.09
C HIS A 19 -5.56 -11.52 -10.57
N GLU A 20 -5.08 -12.51 -11.34
CA GLU A 20 -4.82 -12.36 -12.77
C GLU A 20 -6.10 -12.05 -13.56
N LEU A 21 -7.23 -12.66 -13.21
CA LEU A 21 -8.53 -12.31 -13.80
C LEU A 21 -8.91 -10.86 -13.50
N GLY A 22 -8.72 -10.40 -12.26
CA GLY A 22 -8.95 -9.01 -11.88
C GLY A 22 -8.08 -8.04 -12.70
N VAL A 23 -6.80 -8.35 -12.88
CA VAL A 23 -5.88 -7.55 -13.72
C VAL A 23 -6.34 -7.49 -15.17
N LEU A 24 -6.79 -8.62 -15.73
CA LEU A 24 -7.32 -8.69 -17.10
C LEU A 24 -8.58 -7.83 -17.27
N HIS A 25 -9.54 -7.96 -16.36
CA HIS A 25 -10.76 -7.14 -16.38
C HIS A 25 -10.44 -5.65 -16.23
N TYR A 26 -9.50 -5.30 -15.35
CA TYR A 26 -9.04 -3.92 -15.20
C TYR A 26 -8.43 -3.37 -16.50
N ALA A 27 -7.60 -4.16 -17.19
CA ALA A 27 -7.02 -3.78 -18.47
C ALA A 27 -8.07 -3.64 -19.59
N SER A 28 -9.18 -4.38 -19.50
CA SER A 28 -10.34 -4.26 -20.40
C SER A 28 -11.28 -3.10 -20.04
N GLY A 29 -11.04 -2.39 -18.94
CA GLY A 29 -11.90 -1.30 -18.46
C GLY A 29 -13.13 -1.76 -17.67
N GLU A 30 -13.25 -3.05 -17.42
CA GLU A 30 -14.32 -3.70 -16.63
C GLU A 30 -13.96 -3.61 -15.15
N TYR A 31 -13.98 -2.38 -14.61
CA TYR A 31 -13.44 -2.10 -13.27
C TYR A 31 -14.28 -2.70 -12.14
N ALA A 32 -15.59 -2.88 -12.33
CA ALA A 32 -16.45 -3.48 -11.33
C ALA A 32 -16.16 -4.98 -11.17
N GLU A 33 -16.01 -5.67 -12.30
CA GLU A 33 -15.61 -7.07 -12.39
C GLU A 33 -14.19 -7.25 -11.85
N ALA A 34 -13.27 -6.35 -12.17
CA ALA A 34 -11.92 -6.36 -11.61
C ALA A 34 -11.95 -6.32 -10.08
N ALA A 35 -12.75 -5.40 -9.50
CA ALA A 35 -12.91 -5.28 -8.06
C ALA A 35 -13.52 -6.54 -7.42
N ASP A 36 -14.51 -7.17 -8.06
CA ASP A 36 -15.06 -8.46 -7.61
C ASP A 36 -13.97 -9.53 -7.54
N TYR A 37 -13.18 -9.69 -8.60
CA TYR A 37 -12.11 -10.70 -8.62
C TYR A 37 -11.04 -10.44 -7.55
N PHE A 38 -10.65 -9.17 -7.33
CA PHE A 38 -9.68 -8.81 -6.28
C PHE A 38 -10.20 -8.99 -4.85
N THR A 39 -11.52 -9.11 -4.62
CA THR A 39 -12.08 -9.34 -3.28
C THR A 39 -12.36 -10.82 -2.99
N ARG A 40 -12.48 -11.65 -4.03
CA ARG A 40 -12.85 -13.07 -3.90
C ARG A 40 -11.71 -14.00 -3.52
N GLY A 41 -10.46 -13.58 -3.71
CA GLY A 41 -9.29 -14.39 -3.34
C GLY A 41 -9.08 -14.43 -1.83
N ASP A 42 -8.90 -15.63 -1.28
CA ASP A 42 -8.34 -15.80 0.05
C ASP A 42 -6.82 -15.67 -0.04
N TYR A 43 -6.35 -14.43 -0.14
CA TYR A 43 -4.94 -14.13 -0.34
C TYR A 43 -4.17 -14.36 0.95
N ASP A 44 -3.04 -15.05 0.85
CA ASP A 44 -2.02 -15.05 1.90
C ASP A 44 -1.36 -13.67 2.02
N ASP A 45 -0.53 -13.47 3.06
CA ASP A 45 0.08 -12.16 3.32
C ASP A 45 0.90 -11.63 2.12
N ALA A 46 1.51 -12.53 1.32
CA ALA A 46 2.32 -12.15 0.17
C ALA A 46 1.49 -11.66 -1.02
N ALA A 47 0.36 -12.31 -1.30
CA ALA A 47 -0.53 -11.93 -2.40
C ALA A 47 -1.62 -10.91 -2.00
N ARG A 48 -1.82 -10.68 -0.69
CA ARG A 48 -2.87 -9.81 -0.18
C ARG A 48 -2.61 -8.35 -0.52
N GLU A 49 -1.38 -7.86 -0.31
CA GLU A 49 -1.06 -6.45 -0.57
C GLU A 49 -1.24 -6.06 -2.05
N PRO A 50 -0.71 -6.79 -3.04
CA PRO A 50 -0.91 -6.44 -4.45
C PRO A 50 -2.39 -6.46 -4.86
N SER A 51 -3.18 -7.37 -4.28
CA SER A 51 -4.59 -7.54 -4.61
C SER A 51 -5.45 -6.40 -4.05
N ILE A 52 -5.25 -6.01 -2.78
CA ILE A 52 -5.96 -4.85 -2.20
C ILE A 52 -5.49 -3.52 -2.82
N PHE A 53 -4.22 -3.42 -3.22
CA PHE A 53 -3.71 -2.28 -3.98
C PHE A 53 -4.44 -2.15 -5.33
N ASN A 54 -4.56 -3.24 -6.08
CA ASN A 54 -5.27 -3.25 -7.36
C ASN A 54 -6.78 -3.02 -7.21
N LEU A 55 -7.39 -3.47 -6.11
CA LEU A 55 -8.75 -3.12 -5.74
C LEU A 55 -8.92 -1.60 -5.57
N GLY A 56 -7.98 -0.95 -4.87
CA GLY A 56 -7.94 0.52 -4.78
C GLY A 56 -7.88 1.20 -6.14
N HIS A 57 -7.08 0.65 -7.08
CA HIS A 57 -7.03 1.13 -8.46
C HIS A 57 -8.39 1.01 -9.18
N ALA A 58 -9.06 -0.12 -9.06
CA ALA A 58 -10.37 -0.35 -9.65
C ALA A 58 -11.42 0.63 -9.08
N CYS A 59 -11.48 0.79 -7.75
CA CYS A 59 -12.34 1.76 -7.07
C CYS A 59 -12.09 3.20 -7.55
N ARG A 60 -10.82 3.61 -7.68
CA ARG A 60 -10.47 4.94 -8.18
C ARG A 60 -10.93 5.15 -9.62
N LYS A 61 -10.79 4.15 -10.49
CA LYS A 61 -11.28 4.22 -11.89
C LYS A 61 -12.80 4.32 -11.97
N MET A 62 -13.52 3.72 -11.03
CA MET A 62 -14.96 3.87 -10.85
C MET A 62 -15.38 5.20 -10.18
N ARG A 63 -14.43 6.11 -9.89
CA ARG A 63 -14.64 7.36 -9.12
C ARG A 63 -15.16 7.13 -7.69
N ARG A 64 -15.00 5.93 -7.15
CA ARG A 64 -15.30 5.57 -5.75
C ARG A 64 -14.09 5.92 -4.88
N PHE A 65 -13.81 7.22 -4.75
CA PHE A 65 -12.54 7.71 -4.18
C PHE A 65 -12.37 7.35 -2.71
N ASP A 66 -13.41 7.45 -1.89
CA ASP A 66 -13.31 7.13 -0.46
C ASP A 66 -13.01 5.65 -0.23
N GLU A 67 -13.63 4.76 -1.01
CA GLU A 67 -13.35 3.34 -0.93
C GLU A 67 -11.92 3.01 -1.42
N ALA A 68 -11.47 3.65 -2.50
CA ALA A 68 -10.09 3.51 -2.97
C ALA A 68 -9.07 3.92 -1.90
N ILE A 69 -9.33 5.02 -1.18
CA ILE A 69 -8.48 5.50 -0.07
C ILE A 69 -8.36 4.43 1.02
N GLU A 70 -9.46 3.82 1.44
CA GLU A 70 -9.43 2.78 2.47
C GLU A 70 -8.64 1.55 2.02
N TRP A 71 -8.80 1.11 0.77
CA TRP A 71 -8.01 0.00 0.23
C TRP A 71 -6.51 0.30 0.14
N TYR A 72 -6.14 1.52 -0.27
CA TYR A 72 -4.73 1.93 -0.27
C TYR A 72 -4.15 2.05 1.13
N ARG A 73 -4.93 2.49 2.13
CA ARG A 73 -4.51 2.49 3.53
C ARG A 73 -4.27 1.08 4.06
N LEU A 74 -5.14 0.14 3.71
CA LEU A 74 -4.94 -1.27 4.04
C LEU A 74 -3.70 -1.83 3.34
N ALA A 75 -3.44 -1.48 2.08
CA ALA A 75 -2.19 -1.84 1.39
C ALA A 75 -0.96 -1.31 2.14
N LEU A 76 -0.97 -0.06 2.58
CA LEU A 76 0.10 0.51 3.40
C LEU A 76 0.23 -0.13 4.79
N ALA A 77 -0.86 -0.65 5.36
CA ALA A 77 -0.79 -1.38 6.64
C ALA A 77 -0.01 -2.70 6.49
N ILE A 78 -0.04 -3.33 5.32
CA ILE A 78 0.73 -4.55 5.00
C ILE A 78 2.16 -4.18 4.54
N ALA A 79 2.28 -3.22 3.62
CA ALA A 79 3.54 -2.75 3.06
C ALA A 79 3.74 -1.23 3.30
N PRO A 80 4.17 -0.81 4.50
CA PRO A 80 4.24 0.62 4.89
C PRO A 80 5.31 1.42 4.14
N ARG A 81 6.16 0.76 3.36
CA ARG A 81 7.23 1.40 2.56
C ARG A 81 7.00 1.26 1.05
N ASN A 82 5.74 1.10 0.62
CA ASN A 82 5.39 1.04 -0.79
C ASN A 82 5.18 2.46 -1.38
N ALA A 83 6.18 2.95 -2.12
CA ALA A 83 6.12 4.27 -2.77
C ALA A 83 4.95 4.38 -3.76
N SER A 84 4.68 3.33 -4.52
CA SER A 84 3.58 3.32 -5.51
C SER A 84 2.21 3.44 -4.84
N THR A 85 2.04 2.88 -3.64
CA THR A 85 0.81 3.01 -2.86
C THR A 85 0.62 4.43 -2.33
N TYR A 86 1.68 5.08 -1.85
CA TYR A 86 1.62 6.50 -1.49
C TYR A 86 1.27 7.40 -2.68
N ALA A 87 1.88 7.16 -3.84
CA ALA A 87 1.58 7.90 -5.07
C ALA A 87 0.12 7.70 -5.50
N ALA A 88 -0.39 6.47 -5.46
CA ALA A 88 -1.76 6.15 -5.82
C ALA A 88 -2.78 6.77 -4.85
N LEU A 89 -2.49 6.73 -3.55
CA LEU A 89 -3.31 7.37 -2.52
C LEU A 89 -3.32 8.90 -2.70
N GLY A 90 -2.17 9.52 -2.92
CA GLY A 90 -2.05 10.96 -3.21
C GLY A 90 -2.85 11.36 -4.45
N PHE A 91 -2.75 10.59 -5.52
CA PHE A 91 -3.55 10.81 -6.73
C PHE A 91 -5.04 10.67 -6.50
N THR A 92 -5.45 9.78 -5.62
CA THR A 92 -6.86 9.63 -5.24
C THR A 92 -7.38 10.83 -4.45
N HIS A 93 -6.59 11.34 -3.49
CA HIS A 93 -6.92 12.56 -2.76
C HIS A 93 -7.04 13.77 -3.68
N HIS A 94 -6.09 13.93 -4.61
CA HIS A 94 -6.12 15.01 -5.60
C HIS A 94 -7.37 14.96 -6.47
N LEU A 95 -7.72 13.78 -7.01
CA LEU A 95 -8.95 13.57 -7.80
C LEU A 95 -10.24 13.79 -7.01
N ARG A 96 -10.22 13.57 -5.69
CA ARG A 96 -11.34 13.85 -4.78
C ARG A 96 -11.48 15.34 -4.44
N GLY A 97 -10.54 16.19 -4.86
CA GLY A 97 -10.54 17.62 -4.57
C GLY A 97 -9.81 18.00 -3.28
N ASP A 98 -8.92 17.15 -2.78
CA ASP A 98 -8.07 17.38 -1.61
C ASP A 98 -6.58 17.46 -2.04
N PRO A 99 -6.16 18.56 -2.69
CA PRO A 99 -4.79 18.72 -3.16
C PRO A 99 -3.77 18.83 -2.01
N ASP A 100 -4.16 19.37 -0.85
CA ASP A 100 -3.27 19.51 0.31
C ASP A 100 -2.87 18.14 0.86
N GLY A 101 -3.84 17.24 1.09
CA GLY A 101 -3.56 15.86 1.48
C GLY A 101 -2.75 15.10 0.42
N ALA A 102 -2.99 15.38 -0.86
CA ALA A 102 -2.23 14.76 -1.95
C ALA A 102 -0.75 15.15 -1.94
N ILE A 103 -0.44 16.43 -1.68
CA ILE A 103 0.94 16.94 -1.61
C ILE A 103 1.75 16.16 -0.56
N GLU A 104 1.22 16.00 0.65
CA GLU A 104 1.89 15.25 1.72
C GLU A 104 2.22 13.81 1.29
N LEU A 105 1.26 13.14 0.67
CA LEU A 105 1.39 11.75 0.20
C LEU A 105 2.39 11.61 -0.95
N TYR A 106 2.40 12.56 -1.89
CA TYR A 106 3.41 12.59 -2.94
C TYR A 106 4.82 12.81 -2.40
N HIS A 107 4.98 13.67 -1.38
CA HIS A 107 6.26 13.82 -0.70
C HIS A 107 6.71 12.54 0.00
N GLN A 108 5.78 11.80 0.65
CA GLN A 108 6.09 10.49 1.23
C GLN A 108 6.53 9.49 0.16
N SER A 109 5.82 9.41 -0.97
CA SER A 109 6.23 8.58 -2.11
C SER A 109 7.64 8.94 -2.61
N LEU A 110 7.91 10.22 -2.86
CA LEU A 110 9.21 10.70 -3.35
C LEU A 110 10.34 10.55 -2.33
N SER A 111 10.03 10.52 -1.03
CA SER A 111 11.03 10.22 -0.01
C SER A 111 11.52 8.77 -0.08
N LEU A 112 10.68 7.85 -0.57
CA LEU A 112 11.00 6.44 -0.77
C LEU A 112 11.58 6.18 -2.16
N LYS A 113 11.05 6.86 -3.18
CA LYS A 113 11.46 6.76 -4.59
C LYS A 113 11.58 8.16 -5.21
N PRO A 114 12.74 8.82 -5.08
CA PRO A 114 12.93 10.20 -5.55
C PRO A 114 12.87 10.38 -7.08
N ASP A 115 13.05 9.31 -7.85
CA ASP A 115 13.13 9.29 -9.31
C ASP A 115 11.80 8.94 -10.00
N ASP A 116 10.68 8.94 -9.26
CA ASP A 116 9.36 8.69 -9.84
C ASP A 116 8.82 9.92 -10.59
N THR A 117 9.01 9.93 -11.91
CA THR A 117 8.56 11.01 -12.81
C THR A 117 7.06 11.28 -12.66
N PHE A 118 6.24 10.23 -12.57
CA PHE A 118 4.80 10.36 -12.42
C PHE A 118 4.43 11.12 -11.15
N THR A 119 4.98 10.71 -9.99
CA THR A 119 4.73 11.41 -8.72
C THR A 119 5.24 12.85 -8.76
N CYS A 120 6.40 13.09 -9.37
CA CYS A 120 6.93 14.45 -9.56
C CYS A 120 5.97 15.35 -10.36
N GLU A 121 5.38 14.83 -11.44
CA GLU A 121 4.40 15.56 -12.25
C GLU A 121 3.12 15.83 -11.47
N MET A 122 2.58 14.80 -10.81
CA MET A 122 1.34 14.94 -10.03
C MET A 122 1.49 15.90 -8.85
N LEU A 123 2.66 15.91 -8.18
CA LEU A 123 2.96 16.88 -7.14
C LEU A 123 2.97 18.32 -7.69
N LYS A 124 3.55 18.55 -8.87
CA LYS A 124 3.56 19.88 -9.48
C LYS A 124 2.14 20.36 -9.80
N GLU A 125 1.27 19.49 -10.29
CA GLU A 125 -0.12 19.84 -10.53
C GLU A 125 -0.88 20.10 -9.22
N ALA A 126 -0.72 19.23 -8.22
CA ALA A 126 -1.35 19.43 -6.91
C ALA A 126 -0.88 20.72 -6.22
N LEU A 127 0.39 21.15 -6.38
CA LEU A 127 0.88 22.43 -5.86
C LEU A 127 0.28 23.66 -6.56
N LYS A 128 -0.11 23.54 -7.84
CA LYS A 128 -0.83 24.61 -8.55
C LYS A 128 -2.27 24.70 -8.01
N ASP A 129 -2.90 23.55 -7.81
CA ASP A 129 -4.29 23.46 -7.36
C ASP A 129 -4.46 23.80 -5.87
N GLY A 130 -3.48 23.42 -5.03
CA GLY A 130 -3.44 23.66 -3.58
C GLY A 130 -3.03 25.08 -3.16
N GLY A 131 -3.01 26.03 -4.10
CA GLY A 131 -2.95 27.47 -3.79
C GLY A 131 -1.91 27.89 -2.74
N ALA A 132 -0.62 27.71 -3.03
CA ALA A 132 0.47 28.50 -2.45
C ALA A 132 0.44 28.78 -0.92
N ALA A 133 0.19 27.80 -0.04
CA ALA A 133 0.63 27.89 1.37
C ALA A 133 0.34 26.61 2.15
N SER A 134 1.31 25.69 2.20
CA SER A 134 1.59 24.98 3.44
C SER A 134 3.08 24.66 3.49
N PRO A 135 3.83 25.13 4.52
CA PRO A 135 5.23 24.79 4.65
C PRO A 135 5.32 23.28 4.86
N LEU A 136 6.04 22.61 3.98
CA LEU A 136 6.35 21.19 4.06
C LEU A 136 6.68 20.82 5.51
N PRO A 137 6.04 19.79 6.10
CA PRO A 137 6.53 19.26 7.36
C PRO A 137 7.97 18.83 7.13
N LYS A 138 8.89 19.40 7.92
CA LYS A 138 10.31 19.07 7.84
C LYS A 138 10.44 17.56 7.96
N LEU A 139 10.83 16.89 6.88
CA LEU A 139 11.22 15.50 6.90
C LEU A 139 12.27 15.38 8.01
N ALA A 140 11.93 14.72 9.11
CA ALA A 140 12.86 14.49 10.18
C ALA A 140 13.99 13.62 9.61
N ALA A 141 15.11 14.27 9.28
CA ALA A 141 16.37 13.63 8.99
C ALA A 141 16.80 12.87 10.24
N GLY A 142 16.42 11.60 10.33
CA GLY A 142 16.63 10.82 11.54
C GLY A 142 16.01 9.43 11.53
N ALA A 143 15.91 8.77 10.38
CA ALA A 143 15.75 7.32 10.36
C ALA A 143 17.15 6.70 10.19
N THR A 144 17.89 6.60 11.29
CA THR A 144 19.05 5.69 11.36
C THR A 144 18.57 4.29 11.00
N PRO A 145 19.31 3.49 10.22
CA PRO A 145 18.95 2.10 10.00
C PRO A 145 18.95 1.42 11.37
N ALA A 146 17.82 0.84 11.76
CA ALA A 146 17.73 -0.01 12.92
C ALA A 146 18.74 -1.14 12.72
N VAL A 147 19.83 -1.07 13.49
CA VAL A 147 20.79 -2.16 13.63
C VAL A 147 19.99 -3.33 14.19
N TYR A 148 19.84 -4.38 13.39
CA TYR A 148 19.35 -5.67 13.86
C TYR A 148 20.29 -6.08 15.00
N GLY A 149 19.77 -6.04 16.23
CA GLY A 149 20.54 -6.35 17.42
C GLY A 149 21.05 -7.79 17.36
N ASP A 150 22.37 -7.93 17.36
CA ASP A 150 23.05 -9.19 17.59
C ASP A 150 22.54 -9.83 18.88
N GLY A 151 22.04 -11.07 18.74
CA GLY A 151 21.66 -11.92 19.84
C GLY A 151 22.88 -12.27 20.69
N ALA A 152 23.10 -11.49 21.74
CA ALA A 152 24.03 -11.84 22.80
C ALA A 152 23.39 -12.94 23.69
N LEU A 153 23.80 -14.18 23.44
CA LEU A 153 23.68 -15.29 24.38
C LEU A 153 24.38 -14.89 25.69
N SER A 154 23.61 -14.71 26.76
CA SER A 154 24.13 -14.81 28.13
C SER A 154 23.09 -15.49 29.02
N THR A 155 23.38 -16.76 29.33
CA THR A 155 22.68 -17.58 30.32
C THR A 155 23.04 -17.12 31.76
N PRO A 156 22.25 -17.53 32.78
CA PRO A 156 21.88 -16.66 33.89
C PRO A 156 22.83 -16.69 35.09
N ARG A 157 22.99 -15.54 35.77
CA ARG A 157 23.60 -15.48 37.10
C ARG A 157 22.63 -15.98 38.18
N ARG A 158 22.99 -17.15 38.71
CA ARG A 158 22.93 -17.62 40.10
C ARG A 158 22.45 -16.57 41.13
N TRP A 159 21.31 -16.84 41.77
CA TRP A 159 20.91 -16.20 43.03
C TRP A 159 20.94 -17.25 44.15
N GLU A 160 21.93 -17.15 45.03
CA GLU A 160 21.94 -17.85 46.32
C GLU A 160 21.46 -16.92 47.43
N ARG A 161 20.55 -17.47 48.25
CA ARG A 161 20.26 -17.24 49.67
C ARG A 161 19.31 -16.12 50.15
N GLY A 162 18.50 -16.56 51.14
CA GLY A 162 17.62 -15.82 52.04
C GLY A 162 16.36 -16.66 52.34
N GLU A 163 16.45 -17.76 53.09
CA GLU A 163 16.04 -17.83 54.50
C GLU A 163 14.62 -17.29 54.79
N ASN A 164 13.65 -18.18 55.10
CA ASN A 164 13.00 -18.34 56.42
C ASN A 164 11.50 -18.78 56.36
N ALA A 165 11.11 -19.61 57.35
CA ALA A 165 9.76 -20.07 57.77
C ALA A 165 9.01 -21.06 56.84
N LEU A 166 8.55 -22.25 57.25
CA LEU A 166 8.12 -22.81 58.55
C LEU A 166 8.55 -24.29 58.68
#